data_AF-A0A8B9ZWH9-F1
#
_entry.id   AF-A0A8B9ZWH9-F1
#
_cell.length_a   1.000
_cell.length_b   1.000
_cell.length_c   1.000
_cell.angle_alpha   90.00
_cell.angle_beta   90.00
_cell.angle_gamma   90.00
#
_symmetry.space_group_name_H-M   'P 1'
#
loop_
_entity.id
_entity.type
_entity.pdbx_description
1 polymer ?
#
loop_
_entity_poly.entity_id
_entity_poly.type
_entity_poly.pdbx_seq_one_letter_code
_entity_poly.pdbx_strand_id
1 'polypeptide(L)'
;MHCSFWSPFGFYNTCDTESPGPIRKQKDYKSCSSEELQSLPEPPAEGQKKLPVFLETKEMILPIVFLCLAAVLSPSTGQDLSYVPLPLLTVPSSQQVPDAFPALLTTNADQQKLIVDKHNALRRGVNPTASNMLRMEWNLAAATNAQNWANQCSLNHSPSSQRRTNVDCGENLYMSTAPSSWSDAIQAWYDEVKDFKYGVGATTKGAVIGHYTQVVWYKSYQIGCAVAYCPKSTYKYFYVCQYCPAGNRVDLMKTPYKEGKPCGDCPNACDNGLCTNPCKFQDLYSNCPQLEKDYGCANDFVKQNCPASCQCKTEIK
;
A
#
# COMPACT_ATOMS: atom_id res chain seq x y z
N MET A 1 12.85 13.40 34.75
CA MET A 1 14.30 13.16 34.57
C MET A 1 14.60 13.29 33.09
N HIS A 2 15.43 14.27 32.75
CA HIS A 2 15.91 14.55 31.40
C HIS A 2 16.76 13.39 30.86
N CYS A 3 16.68 13.14 29.56
CA CYS A 3 17.86 13.04 28.68
C CYS A 3 17.43 13.17 27.21
N SER A 4 17.86 14.27 26.60
CA SER A 4 17.83 14.52 25.16
C SER A 4 19.12 13.98 24.54
N PHE A 5 19.08 13.39 23.35
CA PHE A 5 20.19 13.45 22.39
C PHE A 5 19.66 13.37 20.94
N TRP A 6 20.18 14.29 20.14
CA TRP A 6 19.94 14.52 18.71
C TRP A 6 20.60 13.47 17.80
N SER A 7 20.03 13.25 16.62
CA SER A 7 20.82 13.10 15.39
C SER A 7 20.04 13.59 14.15
N PRO A 8 20.73 14.08 13.09
CA PRO A 8 20.20 15.05 12.14
C PRO A 8 19.74 14.44 10.80
N PHE A 9 19.02 15.25 10.02
CA PHE A 9 18.48 15.02 8.67
C PHE A 9 17.21 14.17 8.57
N GLY A 10 16.08 14.86 8.64
CA GLY A 10 14.79 14.40 8.14
C GLY A 10 13.96 15.61 7.72
N PHE A 11 13.76 15.78 6.42
CA PHE A 11 12.80 16.75 5.90
C PHE A 11 11.39 16.34 6.34
N TYR A 12 10.73 17.21 7.12
CA TYR A 12 9.35 17.06 7.53
C TYR A 12 8.41 17.31 6.34
N ASN A 13 7.45 16.42 6.13
CA ASN A 13 6.15 16.71 5.52
C ASN A 13 5.15 15.65 5.97
N THR A 14 4.57 15.84 7.17
CA THR A 14 3.30 15.23 7.56
C THR A 14 2.41 16.32 8.13
N CYS A 15 1.28 16.58 7.46
CA CYS A 15 0.15 17.25 8.08
C CYS A 15 -0.70 16.17 8.74
N ASP A 16 -0.37 15.83 9.99
CA ASP A 16 -1.29 15.11 10.86
C ASP A 16 -2.42 16.09 11.23
N THR A 17 -3.66 15.77 10.84
CA THR A 17 -4.85 16.50 11.29
C THR A 17 -5.54 15.69 12.38
N GLU A 18 -5.10 15.89 13.62
CA GLU A 18 -5.93 15.60 14.79
C GLU A 18 -7.11 16.58 14.82
N SER A 19 -8.32 16.04 15.01
CA SER A 19 -9.54 16.82 15.25
C SER A 19 -9.47 17.57 16.58
N PRO A 20 -10.02 18.80 16.67
CA PRO A 20 -10.49 19.33 17.94
C PRO A 20 -11.97 19.72 17.92
N GLY A 21 -12.68 19.30 18.98
CA GLY A 21 -13.94 19.90 19.43
C GLY A 21 -13.77 21.33 19.97
N PRO A 22 -14.83 21.96 20.52
CA PRO A 22 -15.30 23.23 20.01
C PRO A 22 -14.78 24.52 20.70
N ILE A 23 -14.64 25.54 19.85
CA ILE A 23 -14.82 27.00 20.05
C ILE A 23 -13.92 27.74 21.07
N ARG A 24 -13.02 28.58 20.53
CA ARG A 24 -12.80 29.97 20.99
C ARG A 24 -12.27 30.87 19.86
N LYS A 25 -12.74 32.12 19.85
CA LYS A 25 -12.60 33.12 18.78
C LYS A 25 -11.21 33.82 18.74
N GLN A 26 -10.83 34.21 17.51
CA GLN A 26 -10.15 35.46 17.07
C GLN A 26 -8.65 35.67 17.32
N LYS A 27 -7.85 35.77 16.24
CA LYS A 27 -7.10 36.97 15.75
C LYS A 27 -6.04 36.62 14.68
N ASP A 28 -6.31 37.03 13.43
CA ASP A 28 -5.50 37.90 12.56
C ASP A 28 -3.97 37.72 12.33
N TYR A 29 -3.63 37.61 11.02
CA TYR A 29 -2.38 37.94 10.27
C TYR A 29 -1.14 37.02 10.49
N LYS A 30 -0.28 36.70 9.51
CA LYS A 30 0.23 37.47 8.35
C LYS A 30 0.83 36.54 7.26
N SER A 31 0.76 36.98 6.01
CA SER A 31 1.43 36.46 4.81
C SER A 31 2.96 36.56 4.89
N CYS A 32 3.70 35.59 4.31
CA CYS A 32 5.13 35.75 3.99
C CYS A 32 5.35 35.66 2.48
N SER A 33 5.87 36.77 1.96
CA SER A 33 6.41 36.98 0.62
C SER A 33 7.85 36.47 0.48
N SER A 34 8.27 36.46 -0.77
CA SER A 34 9.53 36.01 -1.36
C SER A 34 10.82 36.74 -0.93
N GLU A 35 11.94 36.07 -1.28
CA GLU A 35 13.34 36.52 -1.40
C GLU A 35 14.27 36.22 -0.21
N GLU A 36 15.13 35.21 -0.36
CA GLU A 36 16.59 35.44 -0.35
C GLU A 36 17.34 34.30 -1.06
N LEU A 37 18.24 34.68 -1.95
CA LEU A 37 19.09 33.86 -2.80
C LEU A 37 20.39 33.59 -2.04
N GLN A 38 20.70 32.34 -1.64
CA GLN A 38 22.04 31.99 -1.14
C GLN A 38 22.57 30.67 -1.72
N SER A 39 23.81 30.81 -2.18
CA SER A 39 24.81 29.91 -2.78
C SER A 39 24.81 28.42 -2.40
N LEU A 40 25.10 27.59 -3.41
CA LEU A 40 25.41 26.16 -3.37
C LEU A 40 26.70 25.83 -2.57
N PRO A 41 26.72 24.76 -1.75
CA PRO A 41 27.98 24.23 -1.19
C PRO A 41 28.62 23.16 -2.10
N GLU A 42 29.96 23.19 -2.16
CA GLU A 42 30.84 22.24 -2.87
C GLU A 42 30.86 20.81 -2.26
N PRO A 43 31.21 19.77 -3.03
CA PRO A 43 31.19 18.38 -2.57
C PRO A 43 32.43 18.01 -1.73
N PRO A 44 32.29 17.16 -0.68
CA PRO A 44 33.43 16.69 0.09
C PRO A 44 34.18 15.53 -0.59
N ALA A 45 35.48 15.50 -0.32
CA ALA A 45 36.49 14.62 -0.87
C ALA A 45 36.37 13.14 -0.45
N GLU A 46 36.96 12.31 -1.30
CA GLU A 46 36.99 10.84 -1.33
C GLU A 46 37.76 10.22 -0.14
N GLY A 47 37.14 9.25 0.55
CA GLY A 47 37.71 8.52 1.69
C GLY A 47 37.59 7.01 1.52
N GLN A 48 38.73 6.32 1.64
CA GLN A 48 38.97 4.90 1.43
C GLN A 48 38.00 3.95 2.15
N LYS A 49 37.38 3.02 1.42
CA LYS A 49 36.63 1.88 1.97
C LYS A 49 37.58 0.71 2.27
N LYS A 50 37.65 0.29 3.54
CA LYS A 50 38.20 -1.00 3.96
C LYS A 50 37.18 -2.11 3.72
N LEU A 51 37.65 -3.22 3.13
CA LEU A 51 36.91 -4.48 2.96
C LEU A 51 36.49 -5.08 4.32
N PRO A 52 35.28 -5.66 4.43
CA PRO A 52 35.00 -6.63 5.48
C PRO A 52 35.30 -8.06 5.02
N VAL A 53 35.91 -8.79 5.95
CA VAL A 53 36.28 -10.21 5.91
C VAL A 53 35.01 -11.07 5.93
N PHE A 54 34.96 -12.05 5.02
CA PHE A 54 33.94 -13.09 4.95
C PHE A 54 34.16 -14.10 6.09
N LEU A 55 33.19 -14.23 7.00
CA LEU A 55 33.13 -15.36 7.95
C LEU A 55 32.03 -16.31 7.48
N GLU A 56 32.47 -17.48 7.05
CA GLU A 56 31.67 -18.58 6.52
C GLU A 56 31.22 -19.46 7.69
N THR A 57 29.93 -19.41 8.07
CA THR A 57 29.35 -20.36 9.03
C THR A 57 28.78 -21.55 8.27
N LYS A 58 29.48 -22.68 8.40
CA LYS A 58 29.12 -23.98 7.83
C LYS A 58 28.14 -24.68 8.77
N GLU A 59 26.86 -24.76 8.39
CA GLU A 59 25.87 -25.56 9.13
C GLU A 59 26.07 -27.06 8.82
N MET A 60 26.27 -27.85 9.87
CA MET A 60 26.39 -29.31 9.85
C MET A 60 25.01 -29.94 9.78
N ILE A 61 24.67 -30.54 8.63
CA ILE A 61 23.49 -31.40 8.47
C ILE A 61 23.81 -32.77 9.07
N LEU A 62 23.17 -33.12 10.19
CA LEU A 62 23.14 -34.48 10.74
C LEU A 62 22.00 -35.26 10.06
N PRO A 63 22.25 -36.44 9.46
CA PRO A 63 21.18 -37.31 9.01
C PRO A 63 20.68 -38.16 10.20
N ILE A 64 19.47 -37.88 10.68
CA ILE A 64 18.77 -38.77 11.61
C ILE A 64 18.27 -39.98 10.82
N VAL A 65 18.96 -41.10 11.00
CA VAL A 65 18.55 -42.42 10.50
C VAL A 65 17.42 -42.94 11.39
N PHE A 66 16.18 -42.90 10.89
CA PHE A 66 15.03 -43.55 11.53
C PHE A 66 15.11 -45.06 11.28
N LEU A 67 15.63 -45.81 12.26
CA LEU A 67 15.51 -47.25 12.35
C LEU A 67 14.07 -47.62 12.74
N CYS A 68 13.29 -48.11 11.78
CA CYS A 68 12.03 -48.81 12.05
C CYS A 68 12.34 -50.18 12.67
N LEU A 69 12.20 -50.32 13.99
CA LEU A 69 12.02 -51.64 14.62
C LEU A 69 10.53 -52.00 14.57
N ALA A 70 10.18 -52.93 13.69
CA ALA A 70 8.92 -53.64 13.75
C ALA A 70 8.98 -54.65 14.91
N ALA A 71 8.33 -54.33 16.03
CA ALA A 71 8.04 -55.31 17.07
C ALA A 71 6.70 -55.98 16.74
N VAL A 72 6.78 -57.24 16.32
CA VAL A 72 5.64 -58.13 16.13
C VAL A 72 5.12 -58.49 17.53
N LEU A 73 3.91 -58.06 17.88
CA LEU A 73 3.19 -58.52 19.07
C LEU A 73 1.93 -59.26 18.63
N SER A 74 1.86 -60.52 19.05
CA SER A 74 0.77 -61.48 18.82
C SER A 74 -0.57 -61.00 19.39
N PRO A 75 -1.72 -61.51 18.89
CA PRO A 75 -3.03 -61.11 19.38
C PRO A 75 -3.36 -61.84 20.69
N SER A 76 -3.64 -61.09 21.76
CA SER A 76 -4.28 -61.63 22.97
C SER A 76 -5.79 -61.45 22.90
N THR A 77 -6.49 -62.53 23.21
CA THR A 77 -7.94 -62.67 23.23
C THR A 77 -8.56 -61.94 24.42
N GLY A 78 -9.59 -61.14 24.13
CA GLY A 78 -10.82 -60.94 24.91
C GLY A 78 -10.74 -60.50 26.38
N GLN A 79 -11.37 -59.37 26.70
CA GLN A 79 -12.46 -59.33 27.69
C GLN A 79 -13.23 -58.01 27.64
N ASP A 80 -14.54 -58.17 27.67
CA ASP A 80 -15.60 -57.16 27.63
C ASP A 80 -15.61 -56.36 28.94
N LEU A 81 -15.44 -55.03 28.85
CA LEU A 81 -15.58 -54.12 29.99
C LEU A 81 -16.51 -52.96 29.59
N SER A 82 -17.64 -52.94 30.27
CA SER A 82 -18.70 -51.94 30.23
C SER A 82 -18.18 -50.50 30.26
N TYR A 83 -18.37 -49.80 29.13
CA TYR A 83 -18.11 -48.37 28.97
C TYR A 83 -19.13 -47.56 29.79
N VAL A 84 -18.66 -46.86 30.82
CA VAL A 84 -19.44 -45.82 31.50
C VAL A 84 -19.01 -44.47 30.90
N PRO A 85 -19.91 -43.67 30.31
CA PRO A 85 -19.50 -42.40 29.72
C PRO A 85 -19.11 -41.41 30.82
N LEU A 86 -17.85 -41.00 30.82
CA LEU A 86 -17.35 -39.86 31.60
C LEU A 86 -18.09 -38.58 31.17
N PRO A 87 -18.38 -37.65 32.09
CA PRO A 87 -19.01 -36.38 31.75
C PRO A 87 -18.08 -35.58 30.83
N LEU A 88 -18.63 -35.16 29.68
CA LEU A 88 -17.96 -34.32 28.70
C LEU A 88 -17.60 -32.99 29.38
N LEU A 89 -16.32 -32.81 29.73
CA LEU A 89 -15.79 -31.53 30.14
C LEU A 89 -15.91 -30.59 28.93
N THR A 90 -16.91 -29.70 28.98
CA THR A 90 -17.05 -28.61 28.02
C THR A 90 -15.83 -27.72 28.13
N VAL A 91 -14.90 -27.87 27.18
CA VAL A 91 -13.77 -26.95 27.01
C VAL A 91 -14.38 -25.58 26.73
N PRO A 92 -14.06 -24.53 27.53
CA PRO A 92 -14.54 -23.20 27.23
C PRO A 92 -13.99 -22.79 25.85
N SER A 93 -14.92 -22.40 24.98
CA SER A 93 -14.63 -21.96 23.62
C SER A 93 -13.52 -20.92 23.62
N SER A 94 -12.34 -21.35 23.17
CA SER A 94 -11.35 -20.45 22.59
C SER A 94 -12.06 -19.52 21.61
N GLN A 95 -11.63 -18.26 21.55
CA GLN A 95 -12.11 -17.24 20.63
C GLN A 95 -12.18 -17.78 19.19
N GLN A 96 -13.34 -18.29 18.77
CA GLN A 96 -13.50 -18.84 17.44
C GLN A 96 -13.43 -17.68 16.43
N VAL A 97 -12.45 -17.77 15.53
CA VAL A 97 -12.41 -16.94 14.32
C VAL A 97 -13.73 -17.15 13.60
N PRO A 98 -14.52 -16.11 13.30
CA PRO A 98 -15.82 -16.30 12.66
C PRO A 98 -15.69 -17.04 11.33
N ASP A 99 -16.57 -18.00 11.07
CA ASP A 99 -16.50 -18.95 9.95
C ASP A 99 -16.36 -18.27 8.57
N ALA A 100 -16.78 -17.02 8.45
CA ALA A 100 -16.67 -16.22 7.23
C ALA A 100 -15.30 -15.56 7.01
N PHE A 101 -14.44 -15.46 8.04
CA PHE A 101 -13.15 -14.77 7.93
C PHE A 101 -12.14 -15.47 6.99
N PRO A 102 -11.96 -16.81 7.01
CA PRO A 102 -11.06 -17.48 6.07
C PRO A 102 -11.38 -17.19 4.60
N ALA A 103 -12.66 -16.97 4.26
CA ALA A 103 -13.09 -16.65 2.91
C ALA A 103 -12.60 -15.27 2.43
N LEU A 104 -12.21 -14.36 3.34
CA LEU A 104 -11.71 -13.01 3.03
C LEU A 104 -10.19 -12.95 2.88
N LEU A 105 -9.46 -14.00 3.24
CA LEU A 105 -8.00 -14.01 3.22
C LEU A 105 -7.48 -13.84 1.79
N THR A 106 -6.51 -12.94 1.62
CA THR A 106 -5.89 -12.66 0.33
C THR A 106 -4.78 -13.64 -0.04
N THR A 107 -4.56 -14.69 0.78
CA THR A 107 -3.86 -15.91 0.33
C THR A 107 -4.69 -16.69 -0.69
N ASN A 108 -6.01 -16.47 -0.74
CA ASN A 108 -6.88 -16.99 -1.79
C ASN A 108 -6.76 -16.16 -3.08
N ALA A 109 -6.37 -16.81 -4.18
CA ALA A 109 -6.25 -16.19 -5.50
C ALA A 109 -7.56 -15.58 -6.01
N ASP A 110 -8.71 -16.16 -5.66
CA ASP A 110 -10.02 -15.61 -6.06
C ASP A 110 -10.28 -14.24 -5.41
N GLN A 111 -9.84 -14.04 -4.16
CA GLN A 111 -9.94 -12.74 -3.50
C GLN A 111 -8.99 -11.72 -4.14
N GLN A 112 -7.76 -12.12 -4.46
CA GLN A 112 -6.81 -11.26 -5.19
C GLN A 112 -7.41 -10.81 -6.53
N LYS A 113 -7.99 -11.75 -7.28
CA LYS A 113 -8.64 -11.49 -8.57
C LYS A 113 -9.83 -10.55 -8.40
N LEU A 114 -10.72 -10.82 -7.44
CA LEU A 114 -11.88 -9.97 -7.14
C LEU A 114 -11.46 -8.54 -6.86
N ILE A 115 -10.45 -8.34 -6.01
CA ILE A 115 -9.94 -7.01 -5.65
C ILE A 115 -9.45 -6.28 -6.91
N VAL A 116 -8.60 -6.91 -7.71
CA VAL A 116 -8.04 -6.31 -8.93
C VAL A 116 -9.14 -6.00 -9.95
N ASP A 117 -10.06 -6.93 -10.18
CA ASP A 117 -11.18 -6.76 -11.11
C ASP A 117 -12.10 -5.63 -10.69
N LYS A 118 -12.44 -5.54 -9.40
CA LYS A 118 -13.29 -4.48 -8.85
C LYS A 118 -12.64 -3.11 -9.05
N HIS A 119 -11.35 -2.97 -8.74
CA HIS A 119 -10.61 -1.72 -8.99
C HIS A 119 -10.61 -1.37 -10.48
N ASN A 120 -10.28 -2.32 -11.34
CA ASN A 120 -10.25 -2.08 -12.79
C ASN A 120 -11.62 -1.73 -13.37
N ALA A 121 -12.71 -2.32 -12.85
CA ALA A 121 -14.07 -1.93 -13.24
C ALA A 121 -14.37 -0.47 -12.85
N LEU A 122 -14.06 -0.08 -11.62
CA LEU A 122 -14.25 1.29 -11.14
C LEU A 122 -13.39 2.31 -11.90
N ARG A 123 -12.15 1.95 -12.22
CA ARG A 123 -11.20 2.77 -13.00
C ARG A 123 -11.66 2.99 -14.44
N ARG A 124 -12.33 2.01 -15.06
CA ARG A 124 -12.97 2.16 -16.38
C ARG A 124 -14.19 3.10 -16.32
N GLY A 125 -14.91 3.07 -15.22
CA GLY A 125 -16.17 3.80 -15.03
C GLY A 125 -16.02 5.24 -14.52
N VAL A 126 -14.83 5.82 -14.53
CA VAL A 126 -14.62 7.19 -14.03
C VAL A 126 -15.31 8.24 -14.90
N ASN A 127 -15.74 9.33 -14.25
CA ASN A 127 -16.33 10.50 -14.90
C ASN A 127 -15.66 11.78 -14.34
N PRO A 128 -15.04 12.63 -15.17
CA PRO A 128 -14.87 12.49 -16.62
C PRO A 128 -13.99 11.28 -17.01
N THR A 129 -14.03 10.86 -18.28
CA THR A 129 -13.23 9.72 -18.74
C THR A 129 -11.73 10.04 -18.70
N ALA A 130 -10.91 9.00 -18.49
CA ALA A 130 -9.47 9.14 -18.35
C ALA A 130 -8.70 8.66 -19.59
N SER A 131 -7.73 9.44 -20.07
CA SER A 131 -6.88 9.06 -21.21
C SER A 131 -5.67 8.19 -20.85
N ASN A 132 -5.24 8.22 -19.60
CA ASN A 132 -3.99 7.63 -19.11
C ASN A 132 -4.16 6.64 -17.94
N MET A 133 -5.38 6.17 -17.68
CA MET A 133 -5.66 5.29 -16.53
C MET A 133 -4.99 3.93 -16.69
N LEU A 134 -3.98 3.61 -15.89
CA LEU A 134 -3.34 2.29 -15.96
C LEU A 134 -4.26 1.17 -15.44
N ARG A 135 -4.15 -0.01 -16.04
CA ARG A 135 -4.73 -1.24 -15.51
C ARG A 135 -3.97 -1.66 -14.26
N MET A 136 -4.70 -1.96 -13.18
CA MET A 136 -4.13 -2.52 -11.97
C MET A 136 -3.84 -4.02 -12.11
N GLU A 137 -2.76 -4.47 -11.47
CA GLU A 137 -2.35 -5.87 -11.29
C GLU A 137 -2.01 -6.15 -9.82
N TRP A 138 -2.11 -7.42 -9.42
CA TRP A 138 -1.75 -7.83 -8.06
C TRP A 138 -0.23 -7.81 -7.86
N ASN A 139 0.23 -7.33 -6.70
CA ASN A 139 1.63 -7.32 -6.32
C ASN A 139 1.83 -8.01 -4.96
N LEU A 140 2.60 -9.09 -4.99
CA LEU A 140 2.84 -9.92 -3.81
C LEU A 140 3.60 -9.17 -2.70
N ALA A 141 4.59 -8.33 -3.06
CA ALA A 141 5.35 -7.59 -2.06
C ALA A 141 4.47 -6.56 -1.32
N ALA A 142 3.60 -5.85 -2.04
CA ALA A 142 2.62 -4.96 -1.45
C ALA A 142 1.61 -5.71 -0.56
N ALA A 143 1.19 -6.92 -0.96
CA ALA A 143 0.28 -7.74 -0.16
C ALA A 143 0.94 -8.23 1.14
N THR A 144 2.21 -8.64 1.08
CA THR A 144 3.00 -9.00 2.27
C THR A 144 3.14 -7.83 3.23
N ASN A 145 3.46 -6.63 2.71
CA ASN A 145 3.53 -5.41 3.53
C ASN A 145 2.17 -5.08 4.17
N ALA A 146 1.09 -5.14 3.40
CA ALA A 146 -0.27 -4.91 3.89
C ALA A 146 -0.65 -5.92 4.98
N GLN A 147 -0.30 -7.20 4.85
CA GLN A 147 -0.56 -8.22 5.86
C GLN A 147 0.23 -7.98 7.14
N ASN A 148 1.51 -7.63 7.02
CA ASN A 148 2.36 -7.29 8.17
C ASN A 148 1.76 -6.13 8.97
N TRP A 149 1.19 -5.14 8.29
CA TRP A 149 0.52 -4.02 8.94
C TRP A 149 -0.85 -4.38 9.51
N ALA A 150 -1.69 -5.08 8.74
CA ALA A 150 -3.02 -5.50 9.19
C ALA A 150 -2.94 -6.31 10.50
N ASN A 151 -1.94 -7.19 10.61
CA ASN A 151 -1.69 -8.02 11.79
C ASN A 151 -1.35 -7.22 13.06
N GLN A 152 -0.92 -5.96 12.94
CA GLN A 152 -0.68 -5.09 14.10
C GLN A 152 -2.00 -4.68 14.78
N CYS A 153 -3.14 -4.78 14.09
CA CYS A 153 -4.44 -4.37 14.61
C CYS A 153 -4.47 -2.94 15.18
N SER A 154 -3.61 -2.07 14.64
CA SER A 154 -3.43 -0.69 15.09
C SER A 154 -4.59 0.23 14.70
N LEU A 155 -5.36 -0.16 13.67
CA LEU A 155 -6.44 0.63 13.08
C LEU A 155 -5.99 2.04 12.65
N ASN A 156 -4.74 2.17 12.21
CA ASN A 156 -4.14 3.42 11.75
C ASN A 156 -3.35 3.19 10.47
N HIS A 157 -2.93 4.25 9.80
CA HIS A 157 -2.05 4.14 8.64
C HIS A 157 -0.66 3.66 9.03
N SER A 158 -0.07 2.83 8.16
CA SER A 158 1.31 2.38 8.34
C SER A 158 2.30 3.52 8.09
N PRO A 159 3.48 3.50 8.74
CA PRO A 159 4.56 4.41 8.40
C PRO A 159 4.97 4.18 6.93
N SER A 160 5.42 5.24 6.23
CA SER A 160 5.83 5.16 4.82
C SER A 160 6.94 4.13 4.58
N SER A 161 7.83 3.92 5.55
CA SER A 161 8.88 2.89 5.50
C SER A 161 8.35 1.45 5.42
N GLN A 162 7.10 1.21 5.81
CA GLN A 162 6.40 -0.08 5.70
C GLN A 162 5.50 -0.15 4.46
N ARG A 163 5.54 0.86 3.59
CA ARG A 163 4.79 0.97 2.33
C ARG A 163 5.74 1.11 1.15
N ARG A 164 6.72 0.20 1.06
CA ARG A 164 7.72 0.23 0.00
C ARG A 164 7.92 -1.15 -0.60
N THR A 165 7.90 -1.19 -1.93
CA THR A 165 8.33 -2.34 -2.73
C THR A 165 9.67 -1.98 -3.38
N ASN A 166 9.79 -2.05 -4.71
CA ASN A 166 10.83 -1.33 -5.45
C ASN A 166 10.52 0.18 -5.58
N VAL A 167 9.30 0.59 -5.20
CA VAL A 167 8.81 1.97 -5.24
C VAL A 167 8.04 2.29 -3.96
N ASP A 168 7.85 3.58 -3.67
CA ASP A 168 6.97 4.01 -2.59
C ASP A 168 5.50 3.77 -2.95
N CYS A 169 4.70 3.35 -1.97
CA CYS A 169 3.32 2.93 -2.14
C CYS A 169 2.37 3.74 -1.23
N GLY A 170 1.15 3.97 -1.71
CA GLY A 170 0.04 4.54 -0.95
C GLY A 170 -0.70 3.47 -0.15
N GLU A 171 -1.73 3.85 0.60
CA GLU A 171 -2.52 2.92 1.39
C GLU A 171 -3.96 3.40 1.59
N ASN A 172 -4.92 2.49 1.48
CA ASN A 172 -6.30 2.68 1.94
C ASN A 172 -6.58 1.69 3.07
N LEU A 173 -7.38 2.12 4.04
CA LEU A 173 -7.80 1.33 5.18
C LEU A 173 -9.32 1.23 5.25
N TYR A 174 -9.83 0.07 5.65
CA TYR A 174 -11.24 -0.11 5.96
C TYR A 174 -11.38 -0.92 7.25
N MET A 175 -12.38 -0.58 8.06
CA MET A 175 -12.58 -1.14 9.39
C MET A 175 -14.05 -1.50 9.55
N SER A 176 -14.31 -2.69 10.09
CA SER A 176 -15.68 -3.16 10.32
C SER A 176 -15.79 -3.97 11.61
N THR A 177 -16.98 -3.96 12.22
CA THR A 177 -17.30 -4.80 13.38
C THR A 177 -17.66 -6.23 12.98
N ALA A 178 -18.03 -6.46 11.72
CA ALA A 178 -18.38 -7.74 11.13
C ALA A 178 -17.57 -8.01 9.84
N PRO A 179 -17.50 -9.26 9.35
CA PRO A 179 -16.92 -9.54 8.04
C PRO A 179 -17.60 -8.71 6.94
N SER A 180 -16.82 -8.07 6.09
CA SER A 180 -17.27 -7.33 4.91
C SER A 180 -16.61 -7.94 3.69
N SER A 181 -17.33 -8.05 2.57
CA SER A 181 -16.69 -8.51 1.34
C SER A 181 -15.66 -7.48 0.87
N TRP A 182 -14.63 -7.92 0.14
CA TRP A 182 -13.69 -7.00 -0.49
C TRP A 182 -14.39 -6.04 -1.46
N SER A 183 -15.44 -6.49 -2.17
CA SER A 183 -16.22 -5.62 -3.05
C SER A 183 -16.86 -4.47 -2.29
N ASP A 184 -17.41 -4.72 -1.09
CA ASP A 184 -18.05 -3.69 -0.27
C ASP A 184 -17.03 -2.73 0.33
N ALA A 185 -15.90 -3.23 0.82
CA ALA A 185 -14.82 -2.39 1.35
C ALA A 185 -14.26 -1.45 0.26
N ILE A 186 -14.02 -1.98 -0.95
CA ILE A 186 -13.54 -1.17 -2.09
C ILE A 186 -14.62 -0.19 -2.54
N GLN A 187 -15.89 -0.58 -2.54
CA GLN A 187 -16.99 0.31 -2.88
C GLN A 187 -17.10 1.47 -1.87
N ALA A 188 -16.91 1.20 -0.57
CA ALA A 188 -16.92 2.24 0.45
C ALA A 188 -15.83 3.29 0.23
N TRP A 189 -14.62 2.88 -0.18
CA TRP A 189 -13.56 3.81 -0.60
C TRP A 189 -13.94 4.62 -1.84
N TYR A 190 -14.53 3.97 -2.83
CA TYR A 190 -14.91 4.63 -4.07
C TYR A 190 -16.06 5.63 -3.88
N ASP A 191 -16.98 5.35 -2.96
CA ASP A 191 -18.19 6.16 -2.72
C ASP A 191 -17.91 7.59 -2.26
N GLU A 192 -16.68 7.89 -1.81
CA GLU A 192 -16.22 9.28 -1.62
C GLU A 192 -16.30 10.13 -2.91
N VAL A 193 -16.44 9.50 -4.08
CA VAL A 193 -16.74 10.19 -5.34
C VAL A 193 -17.97 11.10 -5.25
N LYS A 194 -18.93 10.78 -4.37
CA LYS A 194 -20.13 11.59 -4.11
C LYS A 194 -19.79 12.99 -3.59
N ASP A 195 -18.66 13.12 -2.90
CA ASP A 195 -18.13 14.37 -2.34
C ASP A 195 -16.92 14.90 -3.14
N PHE A 196 -16.67 14.38 -4.33
CA PHE A 196 -15.58 14.77 -5.20
C PHE A 196 -16.07 15.40 -6.50
N LYS A 197 -15.42 16.48 -6.93
CA LYS A 197 -15.59 17.05 -8.28
C LYS A 197 -14.21 17.17 -8.95
N TYR A 198 -14.07 16.54 -10.11
CA TYR A 198 -12.83 16.60 -10.89
C TYR A 198 -12.41 18.05 -11.20
N GLY A 199 -11.13 18.35 -11.05
CA GLY A 199 -10.56 19.70 -11.18
C GLY A 199 -10.78 20.60 -9.95
N VAL A 200 -11.71 20.25 -9.05
CA VAL A 200 -12.05 21.05 -7.86
C VAL A 200 -11.55 20.36 -6.57
N GLY A 201 -11.69 19.04 -6.47
CA GLY A 201 -11.44 18.26 -5.26
C GLY A 201 -12.70 18.04 -4.44
N ALA A 202 -12.57 18.10 -3.12
CA ALA A 202 -13.68 17.94 -2.18
C ALA A 202 -14.76 19.02 -2.40
N THR A 203 -16.03 18.61 -2.51
CA THR A 203 -17.18 19.51 -2.75
C THR A 203 -17.69 20.16 -1.48
N THR A 204 -17.45 19.53 -0.33
CA THR A 204 -17.80 20.06 0.99
C THR A 204 -16.55 20.18 1.86
N LYS A 205 -16.57 21.15 2.78
CA LYS A 205 -15.44 21.40 3.67
C LYS A 205 -15.22 20.21 4.60
N GLY A 206 -14.04 19.60 4.52
CA GLY A 206 -13.67 18.46 5.37
C GLY A 206 -14.13 17.10 4.83
N ALA A 207 -14.72 17.03 3.63
CA ALA A 207 -14.97 15.74 3.00
C ALA A 207 -13.66 14.99 2.74
N VAL A 208 -13.67 13.70 3.06
CA VAL A 208 -12.57 12.78 2.76
C VAL A 208 -12.79 12.27 1.34
N ILE A 209 -11.78 12.45 0.50
CA ILE A 209 -11.76 12.01 -0.91
C ILE A 209 -10.54 11.14 -1.25
N GLY A 210 -9.65 10.97 -0.28
CA GLY A 210 -8.34 10.36 -0.48
C GLY A 210 -8.42 8.88 -0.84
N HIS A 211 -9.41 8.16 -0.33
CA HIS A 211 -9.56 6.75 -0.67
C HIS A 211 -10.05 6.60 -2.11
N TYR A 212 -11.04 7.40 -2.52
CA TYR A 212 -11.51 7.44 -3.90
C TYR A 212 -10.38 7.82 -4.86
N THR A 213 -9.68 8.93 -4.62
CA THR A 213 -8.62 9.39 -5.53
C THR A 213 -7.49 8.38 -5.64
N GLN A 214 -7.19 7.59 -4.59
CA GLN A 214 -6.22 6.50 -4.67
C GLN A 214 -6.74 5.31 -5.50
N VAL A 215 -8.01 4.91 -5.35
CA VAL A 215 -8.63 3.84 -6.18
C VAL A 215 -8.53 4.19 -7.67
N VAL A 216 -8.77 5.46 -8.02
CA VAL A 216 -8.73 5.96 -9.40
C VAL A 216 -7.43 6.67 -9.78
N TRP A 217 -6.35 6.48 -9.04
CA TRP A 217 -5.09 7.14 -9.34
C TRP A 217 -4.46 6.57 -10.61
N TYR A 218 -4.26 7.39 -11.65
CA TYR A 218 -3.87 6.88 -12.98
C TYR A 218 -2.58 6.06 -12.94
N LYS A 219 -1.61 6.47 -12.11
CA LYS A 219 -0.28 5.87 -12.06
C LYS A 219 -0.20 4.61 -11.18
N SER A 220 -1.09 4.46 -10.21
CA SER A 220 -1.07 3.32 -9.29
C SER A 220 -1.59 2.08 -10.02
N TYR A 221 -0.68 1.26 -10.52
CA TYR A 221 -0.99 0.10 -11.34
C TYR A 221 -0.72 -1.24 -10.63
N GLN A 222 -0.15 -1.21 -9.43
CA GLN A 222 0.06 -2.40 -8.61
C GLN A 222 -0.69 -2.25 -7.30
N ILE A 223 -1.34 -3.32 -6.86
CA ILE A 223 -2.08 -3.35 -5.61
C ILE A 223 -1.79 -4.64 -4.85
N GLY A 224 -1.66 -4.55 -3.53
CA GLY A 224 -1.63 -5.72 -2.66
C GLY A 224 -2.40 -5.41 -1.38
N CYS A 225 -3.20 -6.37 -0.94
CA CYS A 225 -4.12 -6.15 0.18
C CYS A 225 -4.09 -7.31 1.17
N ALA A 226 -4.57 -7.03 2.38
CA ALA A 226 -4.72 -7.99 3.45
C ALA A 226 -5.86 -7.61 4.39
N VAL A 227 -6.39 -8.60 5.09
CA VAL A 227 -7.36 -8.42 6.18
C VAL A 227 -6.87 -9.16 7.42
N ALA A 228 -7.07 -8.56 8.59
CA ALA A 228 -6.79 -9.17 9.89
C ALA A 228 -8.03 -9.17 10.78
N TYR A 229 -8.19 -10.24 11.56
CA TYR A 229 -9.17 -10.32 12.63
C TYR A 229 -8.54 -9.82 13.95
N CYS A 230 -9.11 -8.75 14.50
CA CYS A 230 -8.62 -8.00 15.64
C CYS A 230 -9.60 -8.11 16.82
N PRO A 231 -9.63 -9.25 17.55
CA PRO A 231 -10.67 -9.53 18.55
C PRO A 231 -10.70 -8.53 19.71
N LYS A 232 -9.57 -7.89 20.02
CA LYS A 232 -9.43 -6.92 21.11
C LYS A 232 -9.78 -5.48 20.71
N SER A 233 -9.91 -5.20 19.41
CA SER A 233 -10.20 -3.86 18.90
C SER A 233 -11.71 -3.61 18.79
N THR A 234 -12.17 -2.36 18.77
CA THR A 234 -13.59 -2.02 18.55
C THR A 234 -14.07 -2.54 17.20
N TYR A 235 -13.30 -2.27 16.15
CA TYR A 235 -13.47 -2.87 14.83
C TYR A 235 -12.71 -4.19 14.78
N LYS A 236 -13.45 -5.27 14.59
CA LYS A 236 -12.92 -6.64 14.62
C LYS A 236 -12.23 -7.04 13.32
N TYR A 237 -12.44 -6.30 12.24
CA TYR A 237 -11.85 -6.59 10.94
C TYR A 237 -11.14 -5.35 10.41
N PHE A 238 -9.84 -5.50 10.13
CA PHE A 238 -8.98 -4.44 9.64
C PHE A 238 -8.45 -4.80 8.25
N TYR A 239 -8.85 -4.03 7.25
CA TYR A 239 -8.50 -4.22 5.85
C TYR A 239 -7.49 -3.16 5.45
N VAL A 240 -6.44 -3.59 4.77
CA VAL A 240 -5.34 -2.74 4.30
C VAL A 240 -5.12 -3.06 2.83
N CYS A 241 -5.13 -2.05 1.97
CA CYS A 241 -4.65 -2.16 0.59
C CYS A 241 -3.54 -1.15 0.35
N GLN A 242 -2.39 -1.61 -0.14
CA GLN A 242 -1.27 -0.76 -0.54
C GLN A 242 -1.19 -0.65 -2.07
N TYR A 243 -0.94 0.56 -2.56
CA TYR A 243 -1.01 0.92 -3.98
C TYR A 243 0.34 1.41 -4.48
N CYS A 244 0.91 0.78 -5.49
CA CYS A 244 2.25 1.08 -5.98
C CYS A 244 2.20 1.48 -7.47
N PRO A 245 2.87 2.57 -7.88
CA PRO A 245 3.39 3.65 -7.03
C PRO A 245 2.29 4.36 -6.22
N ALA A 246 2.71 5.09 -5.18
CA ALA A 246 1.81 5.89 -4.37
C ALA A 246 1.02 6.92 -5.19
N GLY A 247 -0.26 7.07 -4.87
CA GLY A 247 -1.12 8.10 -5.41
C GLY A 247 -1.18 9.36 -4.56
N ASN A 248 -2.23 10.14 -4.74
CA ASN A 248 -2.58 11.29 -3.90
C ASN A 248 -1.47 12.32 -3.70
N ARG A 249 -0.67 12.56 -4.73
CA ARG A 249 0.24 13.69 -4.72
C ARG A 249 -0.54 15.00 -4.54
N VAL A 250 -0.08 15.83 -3.61
CA VAL A 250 -0.78 17.06 -3.18
C VAL A 250 -1.12 17.98 -4.35
N ASP A 251 -0.20 18.10 -5.31
CA ASP A 251 -0.37 18.93 -6.51
C ASP A 251 -1.38 18.39 -7.53
N LEU A 252 -1.71 17.10 -7.47
CA LEU A 252 -2.56 16.41 -8.43
C LEU A 252 -3.82 15.80 -7.81
N MET A 253 -4.07 15.98 -6.51
CA MET A 253 -5.23 15.37 -5.83
C MET A 253 -6.58 15.72 -6.46
N LYS A 254 -6.70 16.89 -7.09
CA LYS A 254 -7.93 17.35 -7.76
C LYS A 254 -8.11 16.74 -9.16
N THR A 255 -7.05 16.17 -9.71
CA THR A 255 -6.99 15.59 -11.06
C THR A 255 -6.23 14.25 -10.97
N PRO A 256 -6.82 13.22 -10.35
CA PRO A 256 -6.15 11.94 -10.06
C PRO A 256 -5.82 11.13 -11.33
N TYR A 257 -6.30 11.57 -12.48
CA TYR A 257 -6.01 11.08 -13.82
C TYR A 257 -6.09 12.24 -14.80
N LYS A 258 -5.66 12.03 -16.05
CA LYS A 258 -5.81 13.01 -17.12
C LYS A 258 -7.14 12.79 -17.84
N GLU A 259 -7.99 13.80 -17.84
CA GLU A 259 -9.24 13.81 -18.59
C GLU A 259 -8.98 13.66 -20.10
N GLY A 260 -9.74 12.77 -20.74
CA GLY A 260 -9.70 12.57 -22.18
C GLY A 260 -10.37 11.26 -22.61
N LYS A 261 -10.32 10.97 -23.91
CA LYS A 261 -10.84 9.71 -24.45
C LYS A 261 -10.14 8.52 -23.78
N PRO A 262 -10.86 7.45 -23.36
CA PRO A 262 -10.25 6.24 -22.84
C PRO A 262 -9.09 5.75 -23.70
N CYS A 263 -7.94 5.47 -23.06
CA CYS A 263 -6.67 5.11 -23.70
C CYS A 263 -6.08 6.12 -24.70
N GLY A 264 -6.49 7.39 -24.65
CA GLY A 264 -5.98 8.43 -25.56
C GLY A 264 -4.47 8.64 -25.49
N ASP A 265 -3.85 8.38 -24.32
CA ASP A 265 -2.40 8.49 -24.13
C ASP A 265 -1.66 7.14 -24.31
N CYS A 266 -2.38 6.06 -24.62
CA CYS A 266 -1.83 4.71 -24.80
C CYS A 266 -2.55 3.92 -25.92
N PRO A 267 -2.67 4.46 -27.14
CA PRO A 267 -3.48 3.86 -28.21
C PRO A 267 -3.05 2.45 -28.60
N ASN A 268 -1.76 2.13 -28.43
CA ASN A 268 -1.18 0.82 -28.77
C ASN A 268 -1.06 -0.14 -27.57
N ALA A 269 -1.53 0.27 -26.39
CA ALA A 269 -1.40 -0.48 -25.14
C ALA A 269 -2.66 -0.29 -24.29
N CYS A 270 -3.81 -0.68 -24.84
CA CYS A 270 -5.12 -0.48 -24.25
C CYS A 270 -5.84 -1.81 -24.01
N ASP A 271 -6.33 -2.02 -22.80
CA ASP A 271 -7.18 -3.14 -22.38
C ASP A 271 -8.52 -2.60 -21.86
N ASN A 272 -9.49 -2.52 -22.77
CA ASN A 272 -10.86 -2.09 -22.48
C ASN A 272 -10.91 -0.75 -21.71
N GLY A 273 -10.27 0.29 -22.25
CA GLY A 273 -10.24 1.63 -21.66
C GLY A 273 -9.16 1.87 -20.59
N LEU A 274 -8.33 0.86 -20.27
CA LEU A 274 -7.20 0.99 -19.35
C LEU A 274 -5.86 0.80 -20.08
N CYS A 275 -4.88 1.66 -19.79
CA CYS A 275 -3.53 1.55 -20.31
C CYS A 275 -2.76 0.37 -19.70
N THR A 276 -1.93 -0.31 -20.49
CA THR A 276 -1.15 -1.49 -20.05
C THR A 276 0.36 -1.30 -20.20
N ASN A 277 0.82 -0.07 -20.45
CA ASN A 277 2.21 0.31 -20.65
C ASN A 277 2.73 1.23 -19.52
N PRO A 278 2.82 0.76 -18.26
CA PRO A 278 3.34 1.57 -17.17
C PRO A 278 4.84 1.85 -17.33
N CYS A 279 5.26 3.09 -17.07
CA CYS A 279 6.68 3.40 -16.96
C CYS A 279 7.25 2.75 -15.70
N LYS A 280 8.33 1.98 -15.85
CA LYS A 280 8.98 1.28 -14.72
C LYS A 280 9.98 2.15 -13.96
N PHE A 281 10.34 3.30 -14.52
CA PHE A 281 11.19 4.30 -13.87
C PHE A 281 10.33 5.32 -13.12
N GLN A 282 10.96 6.02 -12.18
CA GLN A 282 10.33 7.13 -11.46
C GLN A 282 11.21 8.36 -11.48
N ASP A 283 10.59 9.48 -11.80
CA ASP A 283 11.20 10.79 -11.61
C ASP A 283 11.20 11.15 -10.14
N LEU A 284 12.33 11.65 -9.65
CA LEU A 284 12.47 12.11 -8.27
C LEU A 284 11.78 13.48 -8.07
N TYR A 285 11.72 14.30 -9.12
CA TYR A 285 11.16 15.64 -9.07
C TYR A 285 9.93 15.78 -9.97
N SER A 286 8.97 16.56 -9.51
CA SER A 286 7.71 16.83 -10.24
C SER A 286 7.93 17.58 -11.55
N ASN A 287 8.98 18.41 -11.64
CA ASN A 287 9.33 19.21 -12.81
C ASN A 287 10.28 18.49 -13.79
N CYS A 288 10.57 17.19 -13.60
CA CYS A 288 11.42 16.42 -14.51
C CYS A 288 11.03 16.50 -16.00
N PRO A 289 9.74 16.51 -16.39
CA PRO A 289 9.36 16.72 -17.79
C PRO A 289 9.80 18.08 -18.37
N GLN A 290 9.96 19.10 -17.52
CA GLN A 290 10.46 20.40 -17.94
C GLN A 290 12.00 20.40 -18.00
N LEU A 291 12.66 19.82 -16.99
CA LEU A 291 14.11 19.66 -16.97
C LEU A 291 14.65 18.86 -18.17
N GLU A 292 13.93 17.81 -18.58
CA GLU A 292 14.24 17.05 -19.79
C GLU A 292 14.26 17.94 -21.05
N LYS A 293 13.30 18.86 -21.18
CA LYS A 293 13.19 19.76 -22.33
C LYS A 293 14.28 20.84 -22.32
N ASP A 294 14.57 21.37 -21.14
CA ASP A 294 15.49 22.51 -20.99
C ASP A 294 16.96 22.10 -21.08
N TYR A 295 17.32 20.93 -20.52
CA TYR A 295 18.72 20.49 -20.41
C TYR A 295 19.02 19.20 -21.17
N GLY A 296 18.01 18.46 -21.60
CA GLY A 296 18.17 17.16 -22.26
C GLY A 296 18.61 16.04 -21.31
N CYS A 297 18.48 14.80 -21.78
CA CYS A 297 18.84 13.60 -21.01
C CYS A 297 20.34 13.28 -20.97
N ALA A 298 21.15 14.02 -21.72
CA ALA A 298 22.60 13.92 -21.65
C ALA A 298 23.16 14.67 -20.42
N ASN A 299 22.40 15.62 -19.86
CA ASN A 299 22.77 16.30 -18.63
C ASN A 299 22.77 15.31 -17.45
N ASP A 300 23.86 15.24 -16.70
CA ASP A 300 24.03 14.26 -15.63
C ASP A 300 22.98 14.38 -14.52
N PHE A 301 22.58 15.61 -14.17
CA PHE A 301 21.54 15.84 -13.16
C PHE A 301 20.19 15.28 -13.64
N VAL A 302 19.78 15.60 -14.87
CA VAL A 302 18.52 15.10 -15.45
C VAL A 302 18.56 13.58 -15.61
N LYS A 303 19.67 13.03 -16.10
CA LYS A 303 19.84 11.59 -16.29
C LYS A 303 19.69 10.80 -15.00
N GLN A 304 20.24 11.30 -13.89
CA GLN A 304 20.19 10.63 -12.59
C GLN A 304 18.84 10.79 -11.89
N ASN A 305 18.21 11.97 -11.98
CA ASN A 305 17.03 12.31 -11.17
C ASN A 305 15.70 12.21 -11.93
N CYS A 306 15.74 12.17 -13.26
CA CYS A 306 14.56 12.14 -14.13
C CYS A 306 14.54 10.93 -15.08
N PRO A 307 14.79 9.69 -14.59
CA PRO A 307 14.89 8.53 -15.45
C PRO A 307 13.57 8.19 -16.16
N ALA A 308 12.41 8.50 -15.59
CA ALA A 308 11.13 8.27 -16.27
C ALA A 308 10.97 9.23 -17.44
N SER A 309 11.20 10.53 -17.24
CA SER A 309 11.17 11.51 -18.33
C SER A 309 12.16 11.16 -19.46
N CYS A 310 13.33 10.65 -19.10
CA CYS A 310 14.35 10.28 -20.09
C CYS A 310 14.12 8.96 -20.81
N GLN A 311 13.66 7.92 -20.12
CA GLN A 311 13.61 6.56 -20.67
C GLN A 311 12.21 6.16 -21.14
N CYS A 312 11.15 6.72 -20.54
CA CYS A 312 9.78 6.39 -20.89
C CYS A 312 9.21 7.41 -21.88
N LYS A 313 9.21 7.01 -23.17
CA LYS A 313 8.74 7.85 -24.27
C LYS A 313 7.30 7.56 -24.67
N THR A 314 6.85 6.33 -24.48
CA THR A 314 5.50 5.88 -24.88
C THR A 314 4.65 5.41 -23.70
N GLU A 315 5.30 5.11 -22.58
CA GLU A 315 4.72 4.60 -21.37
C GLU A 315 4.05 5.69 -20.54
N ILE A 316 3.05 5.31 -19.74
CA ILE A 316 2.41 6.21 -18.79
C ILE A 316 3.36 6.48 -17.62
N LYS A 317 3.72 7.76 -17.46
CA LYS A 317 4.67 8.28 -16.46
C LYS A 317 3.98 8.87 -15.26
#